data_AF-A0A7X9R637-F1
#
_entry.id   AF-A0A7X9R637-F1
#
_cell.length_a   1.000
_cell.length_b   1.000
_cell.length_c   1.000
_cell.angle_alpha   90.00
_cell.angle_beta   90.00
_cell.angle_gamma   90.00
#
_symmetry.space_group_name_H-M   'P 1'
#
loop_
_entity.id
_entity.type
_entity.pdbx_description
1 polymer ?
#
loop_
_entity_poly.entity_id
_entity_poly.type
_entity_poly.pdbx_seq_one_letter_code
_entity_poly.pdbx_strand_id
1 'polypeptide(L)'
;MSEEIKIVYADVENQLEQMTASNEALNPTKEAPIEGNVLDVATKLNELSVNLETLLIKYQQLLGENILTTTSSVEFMKETDETISTGINGSGGHKMLAN
;
A
#
# COMPACT_ATOMS: atom_id res chain seq x y z
N MET A 1 -23.64 -11.43 11.13
CA MET A 1 -22.38 -11.81 11.78
C MET A 1 -21.44 -10.66 11.59
N SER A 2 -21.08 -9.95 12.66
CA SER A 2 -20.05 -8.91 12.56
C SER A 2 -18.73 -9.63 12.80
N GLU A 3 -17.86 -9.68 11.80
CA GLU A 3 -16.48 -10.10 12.02
C GLU A 3 -15.79 -9.00 12.85
N GLU A 4 -15.25 -9.38 14.00
CA GLU A 4 -14.46 -8.48 14.83
C GLU A 4 -13.12 -8.24 14.13
N ILE A 5 -12.80 -6.98 13.84
CA ILE A 5 -11.53 -6.61 13.21
C ILE A 5 -10.52 -6.37 14.32
N LYS A 6 -9.45 -7.17 14.35
CA LYS A 6 -8.30 -6.99 15.26
C LYS A 6 -7.09 -6.54 14.47
N ILE A 7 -6.53 -5.40 14.85
CA ILE A 7 -5.35 -4.83 14.20
C ILE A 7 -4.16 -4.86 15.17
N VAL A 8 -3.04 -5.40 14.70
CA VAL A 8 -1.73 -5.20 15.32
C VAL A 8 -1.03 -4.11 14.54
N TYR A 9 -1.16 -2.86 14.99
CA TYR A 9 -0.71 -1.68 14.21
C TYR A 9 0.75 -1.77 13.76
N ALA A 10 1.64 -2.19 14.67
CA ALA A 10 3.06 -2.33 14.36
C ALA A 10 3.34 -3.33 13.24
N ASP A 11 2.58 -4.43 13.15
CA ASP A 11 2.78 -5.41 12.07
C ASP A 11 2.35 -4.82 10.73
N VAL A 12 1.25 -4.07 10.70
CA VAL A 12 0.76 -3.42 9.48
C VAL A 12 1.69 -2.30 9.02
N GLU A 13 2.15 -1.44 9.94
CA GLU A 13 3.12 -0.37 9.67
C GLU A 13 4.41 -0.95 9.07
N ASN A 14 4.97 -2.01 9.68
CA ASN A 14 6.17 -2.68 9.16
C ASN A 14 5.99 -3.24 7.74
N GLN A 15 4.83 -3.82 7.43
CA GLN A 15 4.56 -4.34 6.08
C GLN A 15 4.38 -3.21 5.07
N LEU A 16 3.71 -2.12 5.44
CA LEU A 16 3.55 -0.94 4.60
C LEU A 16 4.90 -0.29 4.28
N GLU A 17 5.83 -0.23 5.24
CA GLU A 17 7.20 0.24 5.00
C GLU A 17 7.94 -0.64 3.99
N GLN A 18 7.86 -1.96 4.13
CA GLN A 18 8.48 -2.90 3.18
C GLN A 18 7.89 -2.78 1.78
N MET A 19 6.56 -2.62 1.68
CA MET A 19 5.88 -2.38 0.41
C MET A 19 6.30 -1.05 -0.20
N THR A 20 6.44 0.00 0.60
CA THR A 20 6.91 1.33 0.16
C THR A 20 8.32 1.24 -0.40
N ALA A 21 9.26 0.64 0.35
CA ALA A 21 10.63 0.45 -0.11
C ALA A 21 10.69 -0.38 -1.41
N SER A 22 9.87 -1.42 -1.51
CA SER A 22 9.79 -2.26 -2.73
C SER A 22 9.22 -1.48 -3.91
N ASN A 23 8.20 -0.64 -3.68
CA ASN A 23 7.60 0.20 -4.70
C ASN A 23 8.56 1.27 -5.22
N GLU A 24 9.37 1.87 -4.34
CA GLU A 24 10.40 2.85 -4.69
C GLU A 24 11.61 2.21 -5.40
N ALA A 25 11.95 0.96 -5.05
CA ALA A 25 13.03 0.22 -5.68
C ALA A 25 12.68 -0.28 -7.10
N LEU A 26 11.39 -0.33 -7.46
CA LEU A 26 10.97 -0.62 -8.83
C LEU A 26 11.46 0.48 -9.77
N ASN A 27 12.26 0.10 -10.77
CA ASN A 27 12.70 0.97 -11.84
C ASN A 27 12.20 0.42 -13.20
N PRO A 28 10.96 0.74 -13.61
CA PRO A 28 10.43 0.33 -14.89
C PRO A 28 11.22 1.03 -16.01
N THR A 29 12.07 0.28 -16.70
CA THR A 29 12.80 0.80 -17.85
C THR A 29 12.95 -0.32 -18.85
N LYS A 30 12.54 -0.08 -20.10
CA LYS A 30 12.79 -1.00 -21.19
C LYS A 30 14.25 -0.94 -21.64
N GLU A 31 14.74 -2.05 -22.15
CA GLU A 31 16.01 -2.11 -22.87
C GLU A 31 15.95 -1.31 -24.18
N ALA A 32 17.13 -0.96 -24.70
CA ALA A 32 17.25 -0.31 -25.99
C ALA A 32 16.60 -1.16 -27.10
N PRO A 33 15.94 -0.53 -28.09
CA PRO A 33 15.31 -1.26 -29.18
C PRO A 33 16.35 -2.00 -30.03
N ILE A 34 15.97 -3.16 -30.54
CA ILE A 34 16.76 -3.91 -31.53
C ILE A 34 16.61 -3.20 -32.87
N GLU A 35 17.64 -2.48 -33.30
CA GLU A 35 17.68 -1.72 -34.56
C GLU A 35 18.39 -2.49 -35.69
N GLY A 36 18.07 -2.16 -36.94
CA GLY A 36 18.71 -2.74 -38.13
C GLY A 36 18.29 -4.18 -38.48
N ASN A 37 17.48 -4.82 -37.64
CA ASN A 37 16.93 -6.15 -37.89
C ASN A 37 15.52 -6.04 -38.52
N VAL A 38 15.29 -6.74 -39.63
CA VAL A 38 14.03 -6.72 -40.40
C VAL A 38 13.12 -7.93 -40.12
N LEU A 39 13.53 -8.83 -39.21
CA LEU A 39 12.72 -9.98 -38.83
C LEU A 39 11.56 -9.54 -37.94
N ASP A 40 10.37 -10.10 -38.20
CA ASP A 40 9.16 -9.86 -37.39
C ASP A 40 9.37 -10.16 -35.90
N VAL A 41 10.24 -11.12 -35.58
CA VAL A 41 10.59 -11.46 -34.20
C VAL A 41 11.26 -10.28 -33.49
N ALA A 42 12.14 -9.53 -34.16
CA ALA A 42 12.78 -8.35 -33.57
C ALA A 42 11.75 -7.25 -33.29
N THR A 43 10.81 -7.03 -34.21
CA THR A 43 9.65 -6.13 -34.00
C THR A 43 8.83 -6.56 -32.80
N LYS A 44 8.50 -7.86 -32.69
CA LYS A 44 7.70 -8.40 -31.57
C LYS A 44 8.42 -8.30 -30.22
N LEU A 45 9.74 -8.47 -30.19
CA LEU A 45 10.52 -8.27 -28.97
C LEU A 45 10.52 -6.80 -28.55
N ASN A 46 10.67 -5.86 -29.49
CA ASN A 46 10.58 -4.42 -29.21
C ASN A 46 9.20 -4.03 -28.67
N GLU A 47 8.12 -4.54 -29.28
CA GLU A 47 6.74 -4.35 -28.79
C GLU A 47 6.55 -4.93 -27.38
N LEU A 48 7.06 -6.14 -27.14
CA LEU A 48 6.98 -6.80 -25.83
C LEU A 48 7.71 -5.99 -24.75
N SER A 49 8.91 -5.48 -25.03
CA SER A 49 9.66 -4.63 -24.09
C SER A 49 8.89 -3.37 -23.69
N VAL A 50 8.23 -2.71 -24.65
CA VAL A 50 7.35 -1.55 -24.38
C VAL A 50 6.16 -1.94 -23.51
N ASN A 51 5.53 -3.09 -23.80
CA ASN A 51 4.39 -3.57 -23.03
C ASN A 51 4.78 -3.93 -21.59
N LEU A 52 5.96 -4.54 -21.39
CA LEU A 52 6.47 -4.87 -20.06
C LEU A 52 6.81 -3.63 -19.24
N GLU A 53 7.45 -2.63 -19.84
CA GLU A 53 7.69 -1.33 -19.20
C GLU A 53 6.37 -0.68 -18.78
N THR A 54 5.40 -0.62 -19.70
CA THR A 54 4.07 -0.06 -19.42
C THR A 54 3.36 -0.82 -18.30
N LEU A 55 3.45 -2.15 -18.29
CA LEU A 55 2.87 -2.99 -17.24
C LEU A 55 3.50 -2.68 -15.87
N LEU A 56 4.82 -2.59 -15.80
CA LEU A 56 5.54 -2.30 -14.56
C LEU A 56 5.24 -0.90 -14.03
N ILE A 57 5.14 0.12 -14.90
CA ILE A 57 4.72 1.47 -14.50
C ILE A 57 3.32 1.45 -13.88
N LYS A 58 2.37 0.77 -14.53
CA LYS A 58 0.99 0.66 -14.02
C LYS A 58 0.93 -0.10 -12.70
N TYR A 59 1.72 -1.15 -12.57
CA TYR A 59 1.81 -1.93 -11.34
C TYR A 59 2.37 -1.09 -10.19
N GLN A 60 3.45 -0.35 -10.42
CA GLN A 60 4.05 0.56 -9.44
C GLN A 60 3.06 1.64 -8.99
N GLN A 61 2.31 2.22 -9.93
CA GLN A 61 1.26 3.19 -9.59
C GLN A 61 0.17 2.56 -8.70
N LEU A 62 -0.38 1.41 -9.10
CA LEU A 62 -1.42 0.72 -8.34
C LEU A 62 -0.93 0.31 -6.94
N LEU A 63 0.31 -0.17 -6.83
CA LEU A 63 0.93 -0.50 -5.55
C LEU A 63 1.05 0.74 -4.66
N GLY A 64 1.46 1.89 -5.22
CA GLY A 64 1.49 3.17 -4.51
C GLY A 64 0.10 3.61 -4.00
N GLU A 65 -0.94 3.50 -4.84
CA GLU A 65 -2.32 3.80 -4.45
C GLU A 65 -2.81 2.87 -3.32
N ASN A 66 -2.47 1.59 -3.38
CA ASN A 66 -2.82 0.61 -2.35
C ASN A 66 -2.10 0.90 -1.02
N ILE A 67 -0.82 1.26 -1.06
CA ILE A 67 -0.04 1.65 0.13
C ILE A 67 -0.73 2.86 0.79
N LEU A 68 -0.97 3.92 0.03
CA LEU A 68 -1.61 5.14 0.53
C LEU A 68 -2.98 4.85 1.16
N THR A 69 -3.84 4.13 0.44
CA THR A 69 -5.20 3.80 0.89
C THR A 69 -5.18 2.98 2.18
N THR A 70 -4.26 2.03 2.28
CA THR A 70 -4.12 1.17 3.46
C THR A 70 -3.58 1.96 4.64
N THR A 71 -2.56 2.79 4.45
CA THR A 71 -2.03 3.69 5.48
C THR A 71 -3.13 4.58 6.06
N SER A 72 -3.89 5.27 5.21
CA SER A 72 -4.99 6.13 5.67
C SER A 72 -6.09 5.36 6.40
N SER A 73 -6.37 4.12 5.98
CA SER A 73 -7.35 3.27 6.66
C SER A 73 -6.88 2.86 8.06
N VAL A 74 -5.61 2.50 8.20
CA VAL A 74 -5.01 2.11 9.49
C VAL A 74 -4.94 3.31 10.44
N GLU A 75 -4.55 4.49 9.94
CA GLU A 75 -4.56 5.74 10.70
C GLU A 75 -5.97 6.07 11.20
N PHE A 76 -6.97 6.04 10.33
CA PHE A 76 -8.37 6.27 10.70
C PHE A 76 -8.85 5.31 11.81
N MET A 77 -8.46 4.03 11.72
CA MET A 77 -8.81 3.04 12.74
C MET A 77 -8.10 3.30 14.07
N LYS A 78 -6.83 3.72 14.03
CA LYS A 78 -6.06 4.10 15.22
C LYS A 78 -6.68 5.31 15.93
N GLU A 79 -7.02 6.35 15.18
CA GLU A 79 -7.71 7.55 15.71
C GLU A 79 -9.08 7.20 16.31
N THR A 80 -9.81 6.28 15.67
CA THR A 80 -11.10 5.79 16.18
C THR A 80 -10.93 5.05 17.51
N ASP A 81 -9.95 4.14 17.61
CA ASP A 81 -9.64 3.40 18.85
C ASP A 81 -9.21 4.34 19.98
N GLU A 82 -8.38 5.34 19.69
CA GLU A 82 -7.96 6.37 20.67
C GLU A 82 -9.16 7.20 21.15
N THR A 83 -10.05 7.60 20.24
CA THR A 83 -11.27 8.35 20.57
C THR A 83 -12.22 7.53 21.45
N ILE A 84 -12.42 6.25 21.15
CA ILE A 84 -13.26 5.36 21.96
C ILE A 84 -12.63 5.15 23.34
N SER A 85 -11.33 4.90 23.41
CA SER A 85 -10.59 4.69 24.66
C SER A 85 -10.67 5.91 25.59
N THR A 86 -10.51 7.12 25.05
CA THR A 86 -10.67 8.37 25.82
C THR A 86 -12.10 8.58 26.31
N GLY A 87 -13.12 8.25 25.50
CA GLY A 87 -14.53 8.30 25.91
C GLY A 87 -14.88 7.30 27.02
N ILE A 88 -14.31 6.09 26.99
CA ILE A 88 -14.49 5.08 28.05
C ILE A 88 -13.80 5.53 29.35
N ASN A 89 -12.56 6.02 29.28
CA ASN A 89 -11.83 6.49 30.46
C ASN A 89 -12.47 7.75 31.08
N GLY A 90 -13.00 8.66 30.26
CA GLY A 90 -13.70 9.87 30.73
C GLY A 90 -15.04 9.58 31.42
N SER A 91 -15.75 8.51 31.03
CA SER A 91 -17.02 8.11 31.63
C SER A 91 -16.87 7.24 32.89
N GLY A 92 -15.72 6.56 33.06
CA GLY A 92 -15.41 5.77 34.26
C GLY A 92 -15.01 6.60 35.50
N GLY A 93 -14.54 7.83 35.33
CA GLY A 93 -14.06 8.69 36.42
C GLY A 93 -15.15 9.31 37.31
N HIS A 94 -16.41 9.34 36.87
CA HIS A 94 -17.48 10.02 37.62
C HIS A 94 -18.16 9.15 38.69
N LYS A 95 -17.79 7.86 38.81
CA LYS A 95 -18.47 6.90 39.70
C LYS A 95 -17.72 6.56 41.00
N MET A 96 -16.59 7.21 41.29
CA MET A 96 -15.73 6.89 42.46
C MET A 96 -15.74 7.94 43.58
N LEU A 97 -16.60 8.95 43.52
CA LEU A 97 -16.74 9.98 44.57
C LEU A 97 -18.19 10.09 45.05
N ALA A 98 -18.74 8.98 45.52
CA ALA A 98 -19.98 8.97 46.30
C ALA A 98 -19.97 7.77 47.25
N ASN A 99 -19.28 7.92 48.38
CA ASN A 99 -19.63 7.36 49.69
C ASN A 99 -18.73 7.98 50.76
#